data_AF-A0A0Q8LLD4-F1
#
_entry.id   AF-A0A0Q8LLD4-F1
#
_cell.length_a   1.000
_cell.length_b   1.000
_cell.length_c   1.000
_cell.angle_alpha   90.00
_cell.angle_beta   90.00
_cell.angle_gamma   90.00
#
_symmetry.space_group_name_H-M   'P 1'
#
loop_
_entity.id
_entity.type
_entity.pdbx_description
1 polymer ?
#
loop_
_entity_poly.entity_id
_entity_poly.type
_entity_poly.pdbx_seq_one_letter_code
_entity_poly.pdbx_strand_id
1 'polypeptide(L)' 'MTDCGCEKARRDLEEYLRHEVCKTQHTDIAEHLENCDGCRDEALVARTLTEVVARACKETAPEELRDQVLATLRAAQATH' A
#
# COMPACT_ATOMS: atom_id res chain seq x y z
N MET A 1 16.31 1.04 27.27
CA MET A 1 16.04 0.56 25.91
C MET A 1 14.53 0.52 25.77
N THR A 2 13.97 1.63 25.32
CA THR A 2 12.52 1.78 25.18
C THR A 2 12.09 0.88 24.04
N ASP A 3 11.18 -0.05 24.32
CA ASP A 3 10.54 -0.86 23.29
C ASP A 3 9.83 0.10 22.32
N CYS A 4 10.36 0.24 21.10
CA CYS A 4 9.80 1.11 20.07
C CYS A 4 8.45 0.57 19.53
N GLY A 5 8.01 -0.61 19.96
CA GLY A 5 6.84 -1.28 19.37
C GLY A 5 7.12 -1.92 18.02
N CYS A 6 8.39 -1.99 17.62
CA CYS A 6 8.82 -2.47 16.30
C CYS A 6 8.44 -3.94 16.06
N GLU A 7 8.42 -4.80 17.09
CA GLU A 7 7.99 -6.20 16.93
C GLU A 7 6.52 -6.33 16.54
N LYS A 8 5.64 -5.49 17.12
CA LYS A 8 4.22 -5.45 16.76
C LYS A 8 4.06 -4.86 15.37
N ALA A 9 4.71 -3.74 15.09
CA ALA A 9 4.64 -3.09 13.79
C ALA A 9 5.08 -4.02 12.65
N ARG A 10 6.20 -4.75 12.82
CA ARG A 10 6.69 -5.72 11.84
C ARG A 10 5.77 -6.92 11.64
N ARG A 11 5.17 -7.42 12.72
CA ARG A 11 4.22 -8.54 12.65
C ARG A 11 3.00 -8.19 11.82
N ASP A 12 2.47 -7.00 12.02
CA ASP A 12 1.23 -6.54 11.38
C ASP A 12 1.51 -5.79 10.05
N LEU A 13 2.79 -5.65 9.66
CA LEU A 13 3.23 -4.81 8.54
C LEU A 13 2.66 -5.26 7.19
N GLU A 14 2.65 -6.56 6.94
CA GLU A 14 2.14 -7.09 5.66
C GLU A 14 0.63 -6.85 5.53
N GLU A 15 -0.12 -7.09 6.59
CA GLU A 15 -1.57 -6.83 6.63
C GLU A 15 -1.84 -5.33 6.47
N TYR A 16 -1.02 -4.47 7.08
CA TYR A 16 -1.09 -3.03 6.89
C TYR A 16 -0.86 -2.62 5.43
N LEU A 17 0.19 -3.15 4.80
CA LEU A 17 0.52 -2.86 3.40
C LEU A 17 -0.54 -3.36 2.42
N ARG A 18 -1.29 -4.41 2.77
CA ARG A 18 -2.42 -4.93 1.98
C ARG A 18 -3.77 -4.27 2.34
N HIS A 19 -3.79 -3.30 3.25
CA HIS A 19 -5.00 -2.67 3.78
C HIS A 19 -5.98 -3.66 4.44
N GLU A 20 -5.45 -4.72 5.06
CA GLU A 20 -6.19 -5.81 5.71
C GLU A 20 -6.32 -5.62 7.23
N VAL A 21 -5.72 -4.57 7.80
CA VAL A 21 -5.82 -4.24 9.24
C VAL A 21 -7.05 -3.39 9.55
N CYS A 22 -7.54 -3.47 10.79
CA CYS A 22 -8.59 -2.57 11.26
C CYS A 22 -8.09 -1.12 11.36
N LYS A 23 -9.01 -0.15 11.34
CA LYS A 23 -8.67 1.29 11.29
C LYS A 23 -7.78 1.75 12.43
N THR A 24 -7.96 1.21 13.64
CA THR A 24 -7.15 1.58 14.81
C THR A 24 -5.70 1.10 14.65
N GLN A 25 -5.51 -0.17 14.26
CA GLN A 25 -4.17 -0.70 13.98
C GLN A 25 -3.50 0.00 12.80
N HIS A 26 -4.28 0.42 11.80
CA HIS A 26 -3.75 1.18 10.67
C HIS A 26 -3.08 2.49 11.12
N THR A 27 -3.74 3.26 11.99
CA THR A 27 -3.18 4.51 12.51
C THR A 27 -1.93 4.23 13.34
N ASP A 28 -1.96 3.26 14.25
CA ASP A 28 -0.81 2.90 15.10
C ASP A 28 0.44 2.55 14.26
N ILE A 29 0.27 1.74 13.21
CA ILE A 29 1.38 1.31 12.34
C ILE A 29 1.86 2.48 11.48
N ALA A 30 0.96 3.32 10.96
CA ALA A 30 1.33 4.50 10.19
C ALA A 30 2.18 5.47 11.01
N GLU A 31 1.75 5.80 12.23
CA GLU A 31 2.50 6.65 13.16
C GLU A 31 3.86 6.04 13.51
N HIS A 32 3.94 4.71 13.68
CA HIS A 32 5.20 4.03 13.93
C HIS A 32 6.16 4.13 12.74
N LEU A 33 5.67 3.92 11.52
CA LEU A 33 6.48 4.05 10.30
C LEU A 33 7.02 5.48 10.14
N GLU A 34 6.25 6.51 10.48
CA GLU A 34 6.74 7.89 10.41
C GLU A 34 7.93 8.15 11.34
N ASN A 35 7.99 7.44 12.47
CA ASN A 35 8.97 7.68 13.53
C ASN A 35 10.09 6.63 13.61
N CYS A 36 10.05 5.58 12.77
CA CYS A 36 11.02 4.49 12.80
C CYS A 36 11.62 4.22 11.42
N ASP A 37 12.91 4.55 11.27
CA ASP A 37 13.67 4.28 10.03
C ASP A 37 13.72 2.77 9.71
N GLY A 38 13.94 1.93 10.73
CA GLY A 38 14.04 0.47 10.53
C GLY A 38 12.76 -0.15 9.96
N CYS A 39 11.60 0.21 10.51
CA CYS A 39 10.33 -0.30 9.99
C CYS A 39 9.95 0.33 8.65
N ARG A 40 10.40 1.56 8.35
CA ARG A 40 10.27 2.15 7.00
C ARG A 40 11.05 1.37 5.96
N ASP A 41 12.28 0.98 6.28
CA ASP A 41 13.12 0.21 5.38
C ASP A 41 12.50 -1.18 5.12
N GLU A 42 11.98 -1.84 6.16
CA GLU A 42 11.24 -3.09 6.01
C GLU A 42 9.99 -2.93 5.13
N ALA A 43 9.21 -1.86 5.33
CA ALA A 43 8.04 -1.55 4.52
C ALA A 43 8.41 -1.31 3.04
N LEU A 44 9.52 -0.64 2.79
CA LEU A 44 10.05 -0.40 1.44
C LEU A 44 10.43 -1.72 0.76
N VAL A 45 11.10 -2.63 1.47
CA VAL A 45 11.46 -3.96 0.94
C VAL A 45 10.20 -4.74 0.57
N ALA A 46 9.21 -4.81 1.46
CA ALA A 46 7.96 -5.54 1.22
C ALA A 46 7.17 -4.98 0.03
N ARG A 47 7.08 -3.64 -0.09
CA ARG A 47 6.46 -2.97 -1.26
C ARG A 47 7.20 -3.29 -2.56
N THR A 48 8.53 -3.16 -2.54
CA THR A 48 9.37 -3.42 -3.71
C THR A 48 9.21 -4.86 -4.21
N LEU A 49 9.20 -5.84 -3.29
CA LEU A 49 8.96 -7.24 -3.65
C LEU A 49 7.58 -7.44 -4.28
N THR A 50 6.55 -6.84 -3.68
CA THR A 50 5.17 -6.91 -4.19
C THR A 50 5.06 -6.31 -5.60
N GLU A 51 5.67 -5.15 -5.84
CA GLU A 51 5.69 -4.50 -7.16
C GLU A 51 6.41 -5.34 -8.22
N VAL A 52 7.53 -5.97 -7.86
CA VAL A 52 8.27 -6.87 -8.77
C VAL A 52 7.42 -8.08 -9.15
N VAL A 53 6.74 -8.68 -8.19
CA VAL A 53 5.83 -9.82 -8.43
C VAL A 53 4.65 -9.38 -9.31
N ALA A 54 4.01 -8.25 -8.99
CA ALA A 54 2.90 -7.71 -9.76
C ALA A 54 3.29 -7.41 -11.22
N ARG A 55 4.52 -6.93 -11.44
CA ARG A 55 5.07 -6.72 -12.79
C ARG A 55 5.24 -8.03 -13.56
N ALA A 56 5.69 -9.09 -12.90
CA ALA A 56 5.89 -10.40 -13.52
C ALA A 56 4.55 -11.07 -13.87
N CYS A 57 3.51 -10.87 -13.05
CA CYS A 57 2.18 -11.43 -13.23
C CYS A 57 1.22 -10.48 -13.98
N LYS A 58 1.70 -9.76 -15.00
CA LYS A 58 0.88 -8.76 -15.71
C LYS A 58 -0.10 -9.43 -16.68
N GLU A 59 -1.36 -9.55 -16.29
CA GLU A 59 -2.46 -9.87 -17.19
C GLU A 59 -2.98 -8.61 -17.90
N THR A 60 -3.37 -8.74 -19.16
CA THR A 60 -3.91 -7.61 -19.93
C THR A 60 -5.36 -7.36 -19.53
N ALA A 61 -5.66 -6.16 -19.01
CA ALA A 61 -7.02 -5.76 -18.71
C ALA A 61 -7.88 -5.70 -20.00
N PRO A 62 -9.17 -6.11 -19.94
CA PRO A 62 -10.11 -5.98 -21.05
C PRO A 62 -10.20 -4.56 -21.62
N GLU A 63 -10.30 -4.43 -22.95
CA GLU A 63 -10.33 -3.12 -23.61
C GLU A 63 -11.55 -2.28 -23.23
N GLU A 64 -12.70 -2.92 -23.05
CA GLU A 64 -13.94 -2.26 -22.65
C GLU A 64 -13.80 -1.54 -21.30
N LEU A 65 -13.11 -2.15 -20.34
CA LEU A 65 -12.85 -1.54 -19.03
C LEU A 65 -11.89 -0.35 -19.16
N ARG A 66 -10.86 -0.46 -20.01
CA ARG A 66 -9.95 0.66 -20.29
C ARG A 66 -10.72 1.86 -20.84
N ASP A 67 -11.61 1.63 -21.80
CA ASP A 67 -12.38 2.69 -22.43
C ASP A 67 -13.36 3.34 -21.44
N GLN A 68 -14.01 2.53 -20.58
CA GLN A 68 -14.88 3.02 -19.52
C GLN A 68 -14.14 3.91 -18.51
N VAL A 69 -12.95 3.50 -18.08
CA VAL A 69 -12.11 4.28 -17.15
C VAL A 69 -11.70 5.62 -17.79
N LEU A 70 -11.24 5.59 -19.05
CA LEU A 70 -10.83 6.80 -19.77
C LEU A 70 -12.01 7.77 -19.97
N ALA A 71 -13.21 7.26 -20.29
CA ALA A 71 -14.40 8.08 -20.41
C ALA A 71 -14.76 8.77 -19.07
N THR A 72 -14.71 8.01 -17.97
CA THR A 72 -15.00 8.51 -16.62
C THR A 72 -14.03 9.61 -16.19
N LEU A 73 -12.72 9.39 -16.42
CA LEU A 73 -11.68 10.38 -16.10
C LEU A 73 -11.87 11.68 -16.88
N ARG A 74 -12.19 11.60 -18.18
CA ARG A 74 -12.44 12.79 -19.02
C ARG A 74 -13.67 13.58 -18.56
N ALA A 75 -14.75 12.88 -18.19
CA ALA A 75 -15.96 13.52 -17.68
C ALA A 75 -15.70 14.27 -16.36
N ALA A 76 -14.95 13.66 -15.44
CA ALA A 76 -14.55 14.30 -14.19
C ALA A 76 -13.71 15.56 -14.42
N GLN A 77 -12.76 15.50 -15.36
CA GLN A 77 -11.90 16.65 -15.71
C GLN A 77 -12.68 17.80 -16.37
N ALA A 78 -13.71 17.51 -17.17
CA ALA A 78 -14.52 18.54 -17.82
C ALA A 78 -15.48 19.28 -16.86
N THR A 79 -15.67 18.75 -15.65
CA THR A 79 -16.58 19.31 -14.63
C THR A 79 -15.86 20.27 -13.65
N HIS A 80 -14.53 20.36 -13.75
CA HIS A 80 -13.66 21.28 -12.99
C HIS A 80 -13.13 22.40 -13.87
#